data_AF-A0A2R7KKR7-F1
#
_entry.id   AF-A0A2R7KKR7-F1
#
_cell.length_a   1.000
_cell.length_b   1.000
_cell.length_c   1.000
_cell.angle_alpha   90.00
_cell.angle_beta   90.00
_cell.angle_gamma   90.00
#
_symmetry.space_group_name_H-M   'P 1'
#
loop_
_entity.id
_entity.type
_entity.pdbx_description
1 polymer ?
#
loop_
_entity_poly.entity_id
_entity_poly.type
_entity_poly.pdbx_seq_one_letter_code
_entity_poly.pdbx_strand_id
1 'polypeptide(L)'
;MQTMKSKNIVQSMWIDPVIGDLQVLCLNSFIANDVEFHLYTYNEILNAPEGIIIKDANEILNRSLIFKDNKNSYATFSDWFRIKLLYLVGGWWVDCDVLFIKKFNFRAKYVFATESFYLNDNLEIRICNAVLKMPKKSVVGKRVLLRIDEKLKETDVTSIRW
;
A
#
# COMPACT_ATOMS: atom_id res chain seq x y z
N MET A 1 -4.78 -28.89 -19.34
CA MET A 1 -3.90 -28.22 -18.37
C MET A 1 -4.58 -26.94 -17.92
N GLN A 2 -5.04 -26.90 -16.67
CA GLN A 2 -5.59 -25.69 -16.06
C GLN A 2 -4.40 -24.73 -15.84
N THR A 3 -4.33 -23.66 -16.61
CA THR A 3 -3.38 -22.57 -16.33
C THR A 3 -3.67 -22.09 -14.92
N MET A 4 -2.76 -22.31 -13.98
CA MET A 4 -2.81 -21.67 -12.67
C MET A 4 -2.84 -20.16 -12.92
N LYS A 5 -4.05 -19.56 -12.90
CA LYS A 5 -4.18 -18.11 -12.80
C LYS A 5 -3.40 -17.74 -11.55
N SER A 6 -2.33 -16.97 -11.70
CA SER A 6 -1.68 -16.36 -10.54
C SER A 6 -2.77 -15.61 -9.78
N LYS A 7 -3.11 -16.06 -8.57
CA LYS A 7 -3.99 -15.32 -7.68
C LYS A 7 -3.37 -13.92 -7.54
N ASN A 8 -4.13 -12.89 -7.92
CA ASN A 8 -3.70 -11.51 -7.75
C ASN A 8 -3.79 -11.21 -6.24
N ILE A 9 -2.71 -11.50 -5.51
CA ILE A 9 -2.60 -11.15 -4.10
C ILE A 9 -2.59 -9.62 -4.02
N VAL A 10 -3.48 -9.09 -3.19
CA VAL A 10 -3.56 -7.66 -2.85
C VAL A 10 -3.05 -7.49 -1.43
N GLN A 11 -2.31 -6.42 -1.20
CA GLN A 11 -1.60 -6.21 0.06
C GLN A 11 -1.81 -4.79 0.57
N SER A 12 -1.83 -4.63 1.88
CA SER A 12 -1.84 -3.33 2.55
C SER A 12 -1.14 -3.40 3.91
N MET A 13 -1.12 -2.29 4.65
CA MET A 13 -0.64 -2.28 6.03
C MET A 13 -1.62 -1.58 6.96
N TRP A 14 -1.58 -1.96 8.23
CA TRP A 14 -2.28 -1.26 9.30
C TRP A 14 -1.43 -1.25 10.58
N ILE A 15 -1.40 -0.11 11.27
CA ILE A 15 -0.53 0.08 12.44
C ILE A 15 -1.30 -0.10 13.74
N ASP A 16 -2.50 0.46 13.85
CA ASP A 16 -3.25 0.45 15.10
C ASP A 16 -3.91 -0.92 15.39
N PRO A 17 -4.16 -1.29 16.66
CA PRO A 17 -4.78 -2.59 16.99
C PRO A 17 -6.23 -2.75 16.51
N VAL A 18 -6.90 -1.65 16.18
CA VAL A 18 -8.28 -1.62 15.72
C VAL A 18 -8.34 -0.95 14.36
N ILE A 19 -9.08 -1.56 13.44
CA ILE A 19 -9.35 -1.04 12.10
C ILE A 19 -10.66 -0.24 12.14
N GLY A 20 -10.70 0.95 11.55
CA GLY A 20 -11.92 1.74 11.46
C GLY A 20 -12.98 1.11 10.55
N ASP A 21 -14.26 1.44 10.77
CA ASP A 21 -15.40 0.83 10.06
C ASP A 21 -15.31 0.98 8.54
N LEU A 22 -14.84 2.12 8.05
CA LEU A 22 -14.62 2.36 6.62
C LEU A 22 -13.60 1.36 6.06
N GLN A 23 -12.47 1.19 6.73
CA GLN A 23 -11.43 0.26 6.29
C GLN A 23 -11.90 -1.20 6.42
N VAL A 24 -12.64 -1.55 7.48
CA VAL A 24 -13.29 -2.87 7.60
C VAL A 24 -14.21 -3.14 6.41
N LEU A 25 -15.06 -2.18 6.03
CA LEU A 25 -15.93 -2.28 4.86
C LEU A 25 -15.13 -2.48 3.56
N CYS A 26 -14.08 -1.67 3.35
CA CYS A 26 -13.20 -1.77 2.19
C CYS A 26 -12.50 -3.12 2.11
N LEU A 27 -11.90 -3.60 3.20
CA LEU A 27 -11.25 -4.91 3.27
C LEU A 27 -12.24 -6.05 2.96
N ASN A 28 -13.45 -6.02 3.53
CA ASN A 28 -14.50 -6.99 3.22
C ASN A 28 -14.88 -7.02 1.74
N SER A 29 -14.84 -5.88 1.05
CA SER A 29 -15.16 -5.82 -0.39
C SER A 29 -14.16 -6.60 -1.25
N PHE A 30 -12.88 -6.70 -0.84
CA PHE A 30 -11.90 -7.56 -1.51
C PHE A 30 -12.20 -9.03 -1.27
N ILE A 31 -12.51 -9.41 -0.02
CA ILE A 31 -12.86 -10.79 0.34
C ILE A 31 -14.13 -11.25 -0.40
N ALA A 32 -15.17 -10.41 -0.45
CA ALA A 32 -16.41 -10.67 -1.19
C ALA A 32 -16.19 -10.88 -2.71
N ASN A 33 -15.04 -10.47 -3.23
CA ASN A 33 -14.63 -10.69 -4.61
C ASN A 33 -13.59 -11.82 -4.76
N ASP A 34 -13.45 -12.71 -3.78
CA ASP A 34 -12.47 -13.82 -3.77
C ASP A 34 -11.02 -13.37 -3.98
N VAL A 35 -10.67 -12.16 -3.53
CA VAL A 35 -9.30 -11.68 -3.56
C VAL A 35 -8.58 -12.14 -2.31
N GLU A 36 -7.44 -12.80 -2.49
CA GLU A 36 -6.54 -13.07 -1.38
C GLU A 36 -5.88 -11.76 -0.96
N PHE A 37 -6.10 -11.37 0.29
CA PHE A 37 -5.68 -10.09 0.82
C PHE A 37 -4.73 -10.28 2.00
N HIS A 38 -3.52 -9.71 1.92
CA HIS A 38 -2.55 -9.74 3.00
C HIS A 38 -2.49 -8.37 3.70
N LEU A 39 -2.70 -8.35 5.01
CA LEU A 39 -2.60 -7.13 5.81
C LEU A 39 -1.38 -7.22 6.72
N TYR A 40 -0.40 -6.36 6.48
CA TYR A 40 0.82 -6.30 7.29
C TYR A 40 0.60 -5.43 8.52
N THR A 41 0.89 -5.97 9.71
CA THR A 41 0.67 -5.28 10.98
C THR A 41 1.83 -5.50 11.94
N TYR A 42 2.01 -4.57 12.89
CA TYR A 42 2.97 -4.71 13.99
C TYR A 42 2.33 -5.22 15.28
N ASN A 43 1.00 -5.28 15.30
CA ASN A 43 0.19 -5.63 16.45
C ASN A 43 -0.81 -6.71 16.04
N GLU A 44 -1.31 -7.44 17.03
CA GLU A 44 -2.54 -8.20 16.88
C GLU A 44 -3.70 -7.24 16.55
N ILE A 45 -4.52 -7.62 15.59
CA ILE A 45 -5.70 -6.85 15.18
C ILE A 45 -6.95 -7.46 15.79
N LEU A 46 -7.69 -6.65 16.53
CA LEU A 46 -8.85 -7.11 17.31
C LEU A 46 -10.10 -7.36 16.46
N ASN A 47 -10.21 -6.70 15.31
CA ASN A 47 -11.40 -6.70 14.47
C ASN A 47 -11.09 -6.90 12.97
N ALA A 48 -10.04 -7.65 12.66
CA ALA A 48 -9.72 -7.98 11.28
C ALA A 48 -10.87 -8.78 10.65
N PRO A 49 -11.34 -8.42 9.44
CA PRO A 49 -12.34 -9.20 8.74
C PRO A 49 -11.90 -10.65 8.51
N GLU A 50 -12.86 -11.58 8.58
CA GLU A 50 -12.59 -12.98 8.26
C GLU A 50 -12.07 -13.11 6.81
N GLY A 51 -11.07 -13.97 6.61
CA GLY A 51 -10.44 -14.18 5.31
C GLY A 51 -9.25 -13.25 5.01
N ILE A 52 -9.03 -12.20 5.80
CA ILE A 52 -7.78 -11.42 5.73
C ILE A 52 -6.62 -12.27 6.28
N ILE A 53 -5.51 -12.30 5.54
CA ILE A 53 -4.28 -12.96 5.97
C ILE A 53 -3.39 -11.93 6.65
N ILE A 54 -3.22 -12.04 7.97
CA ILE A 54 -2.32 -11.17 8.72
C ILE A 54 -0.86 -11.57 8.47
N LYS A 55 0.00 -10.57 8.26
CA LYS A 55 1.45 -10.70 8.06
C LYS A 55 2.21 -9.81 9.03
N ASP A 56 3.40 -10.23 9.44
CA ASP A 56 4.26 -9.39 10.28
C ASP A 56 4.89 -8.27 9.46
N ALA A 57 4.57 -7.01 9.80
CA ALA A 57 5.13 -5.84 9.13
C ALA A 57 6.64 -5.69 9.33
N ASN A 58 7.23 -6.31 10.37
CA ASN A 58 8.67 -6.32 10.60
C ASN A 58 9.45 -7.02 9.48
N GLU A 59 8.82 -7.89 8.69
CA GLU A 59 9.42 -8.50 7.50
C GLU A 59 9.77 -7.48 6.40
N ILE A 60 9.12 -6.31 6.42
CA ILE A 60 9.28 -5.27 5.41
C ILE A 60 10.10 -4.09 5.95
N LEU A 61 9.67 -3.53 7.08
CA LEU A 61 10.35 -2.46 7.82
C LEU A 61 10.23 -2.74 9.31
N ASN A 62 11.31 -2.56 10.07
CA ASN A 62 11.27 -2.79 11.51
C ASN A 62 10.36 -1.78 12.22
N ARG A 63 9.65 -2.21 13.26
CA ARG A 63 8.80 -1.36 14.11
C ARG A 63 9.51 -0.11 14.63
N SER A 64 10.81 -0.17 14.90
CA SER A 64 11.61 0.96 15.39
C SER A 64 11.72 2.10 14.37
N LEU A 65 11.36 1.86 13.12
CA LEU A 65 11.39 2.85 12.02
C LEU A 65 10.05 3.56 11.84
N ILE A 66 9.01 3.18 12.61
CA ILE A 66 7.72 3.86 12.55
C ILE A 66 7.88 5.30 13.04
N PHE A 67 7.37 6.23 12.25
CA PHE A 67 7.30 7.64 12.62
C PHE A 67 5.96 8.23 12.16
N LYS A 68 5.61 9.36 12.77
CA LYS A 68 4.55 10.24 12.28
C LYS A 68 5.15 11.48 11.67
N ASP A 69 4.55 11.96 10.58
CA ASP A 69 4.97 13.19 9.92
C ASP A 69 4.46 14.46 10.65
N ASN A 70 4.73 15.64 10.07
CA ASN A 70 4.29 16.93 10.61
C ASN A 70 2.77 17.08 10.76
N LYS A 71 1.96 16.20 10.14
CA LYS A 71 0.50 16.17 10.29
C LYS A 71 0.06 15.14 11.33
N ASN A 72 1.00 14.59 12.12
CA ASN A 72 0.74 13.52 13.08
C ASN A 72 0.13 12.27 12.40
N SER A 73 0.51 12.02 11.15
CA SER A 73 0.00 10.92 10.32
C SER A 73 1.07 9.88 10.04
N TYR A 74 0.65 8.62 9.90
CA TYR A 74 1.48 7.53 9.41
C TYR A 74 1.56 7.47 7.87
N ALA A 75 0.91 8.39 7.14
CA ALA A 75 0.85 8.39 5.68
C ALA A 75 2.26 8.36 5.05
N THR A 76 3.14 9.25 5.52
CA THR A 76 4.53 9.32 5.02
C THR A 76 5.31 8.02 5.26
N PHE A 77 5.09 7.35 6.40
CA PHE A 77 5.69 6.04 6.67
C PHE A 77 5.08 4.93 5.79
N SER A 78 3.76 4.95 5.58
CA SER A 78 3.04 4.04 4.70
C SER A 78 3.51 4.16 3.23
N ASP A 79 3.86 5.36 2.78
CA ASP A 79 4.46 5.60 1.46
C ASP A 79 5.82 4.91 1.30
N TRP A 80 6.64 4.91 2.35
CA TRP A 80 7.90 4.15 2.34
C TRP A 80 7.64 2.64 2.38
N PHE A 81 6.77 2.20 3.30
CA PHE A 81 6.44 0.80 3.49
C PHE A 81 5.91 0.16 2.22
N ARG A 82 4.95 0.79 1.51
CA ARG A 82 4.35 0.23 0.29
C ARG A 82 5.38 0.00 -0.80
N ILE A 83 6.29 0.94 -1.00
CA ILE A 83 7.34 0.79 -2.03
C ILE A 83 8.33 -0.29 -1.61
N LYS A 84 8.69 -0.36 -0.33
CA LYS A 84 9.57 -1.41 0.20
C LYS A 84 8.94 -2.79 0.03
N LEU A 85 7.67 -2.95 0.41
CA LEU A 85 6.89 -4.17 0.24
C LEU A 85 6.86 -4.60 -1.23
N LEU A 86 6.44 -3.72 -2.13
CA LEU A 86 6.36 -4.04 -3.55
C LEU A 86 7.74 -4.33 -4.18
N TYR A 87 8.82 -3.73 -3.68
CA TYR A 87 10.16 -4.06 -4.14
C TYR A 87 10.60 -5.45 -3.69
N LEU A 88 10.27 -5.87 -2.47
CA LEU A 88 10.64 -7.18 -1.92
C LEU A 88 9.75 -8.30 -2.46
N VAL A 89 8.44 -8.11 -2.40
CA VAL A 89 7.41 -9.13 -2.65
C VAL A 89 6.81 -8.99 -4.05
N GLY A 90 6.66 -7.76 -4.54
CA GLY A 90 5.91 -7.46 -5.76
C GLY A 90 4.40 -7.58 -5.55
N GLY A 91 3.66 -7.59 -6.66
CA GLY A 91 2.21 -7.76 -6.64
C GLY A 91 1.46 -6.43 -6.57
N TRP A 92 0.33 -6.42 -5.86
CA TRP A 92 -0.52 -5.25 -5.69
C TRP A 92 -0.41 -4.66 -4.28
N TRP A 93 -0.42 -3.34 -4.22
CA TRP A 93 -0.71 -2.55 -3.03
C TRP A 93 -2.04 -1.84 -3.22
N VAL A 94 -2.82 -1.75 -2.14
CA VAL A 94 -3.96 -0.84 -2.03
C VAL A 94 -3.96 -0.17 -0.66
N ASP A 95 -4.41 1.07 -0.57
CA ASP A 95 -4.72 1.69 0.72
C ASP A 95 -5.95 1.01 1.36
N CYS A 96 -6.01 0.94 2.69
CA CYS A 96 -7.07 0.22 3.41
C CYS A 96 -8.47 0.83 3.24
N ASP A 97 -8.58 2.05 2.74
CA ASP A 97 -9.82 2.78 2.47
C ASP A 97 -10.23 2.78 0.98
N VAL A 98 -9.70 1.83 0.20
CA VAL A 98 -10.11 1.59 -1.20
C VAL A 98 -11.26 0.57 -1.25
N LEU A 99 -12.44 0.99 -1.71
CA LEU A 99 -13.56 0.08 -1.94
C LEU A 99 -13.39 -0.71 -3.26
N PHE A 100 -13.43 -2.03 -3.18
CA PHE A 100 -13.20 -2.92 -4.31
C PHE A 100 -14.51 -3.40 -4.95
N ILE A 101 -14.81 -2.83 -6.12
CA ILE A 101 -16.06 -3.10 -6.85
C ILE A 101 -15.84 -4.16 -7.95
N LYS A 102 -14.65 -4.23 -8.53
CA LYS A 102 -14.37 -5.08 -9.68
C LYS A 102 -12.92 -5.57 -9.70
N LYS A 103 -12.74 -6.83 -10.10
CA LYS A 103 -11.44 -7.48 -10.24
C LYS A 103 -10.49 -6.69 -11.15
N PHE A 104 -9.26 -6.47 -10.66
CA PHE A 104 -8.17 -5.92 -11.45
C PHE A 104 -7.79 -6.87 -12.59
N ASN A 105 -8.14 -6.51 -13.83
CA ASN A 105 -7.86 -7.30 -15.03
C ASN A 105 -6.77 -6.65 -15.89
N PHE A 106 -5.60 -6.42 -15.29
CA PHE A 106 -4.46 -5.78 -15.96
C PHE A 106 -3.33 -6.77 -16.21
N ARG A 107 -2.99 -6.95 -17.50
CA ARG A 107 -1.81 -7.73 -17.93
C ARG A 107 -0.49 -6.99 -17.72
N ALA A 108 -0.53 -5.67 -17.63
CA ALA A 108 0.65 -4.84 -17.41
C ALA A 108 1.37 -5.24 -16.11
N LYS A 109 2.71 -5.18 -16.14
CA LYS A 109 3.56 -5.44 -14.98
C LYS A 109 3.52 -4.28 -13.98
N TYR A 110 3.33 -3.07 -14.50
CA TYR A 110 3.20 -1.85 -13.73
C TYR A 110 1.79 -1.29 -13.91
N VAL A 111 1.14 -0.95 -12.80
CA VAL A 111 -0.16 -0.28 -12.79
C VAL A 111 -0.10 0.76 -11.69
N PHE A 112 -0.52 1.98 -11.98
CA PHE A 112 -0.58 3.08 -11.02
C PHE A 112 -1.94 3.73 -11.16
N ALA A 113 -2.63 3.96 -10.05
CA ALA A 113 -3.82 4.78 -10.06
C ALA A 113 -3.46 6.24 -10.37
N THR A 114 -4.44 6.97 -10.88
CA THR A 114 -4.36 8.41 -11.11
C THR A 114 -5.46 9.11 -10.33
N GLU A 115 -5.16 10.30 -9.84
CA GLU A 115 -6.13 11.25 -9.32
C GLU A 115 -6.27 12.43 -10.28
N SER A 116 -7.46 13.00 -10.34
CA SER A 116 -7.75 14.18 -11.14
C SER A 116 -8.27 15.30 -10.25
N PHE A 117 -7.76 16.51 -10.44
CA PHE A 117 -8.19 17.70 -9.71
C PHE A 117 -8.12 18.91 -10.64
N TYR A 118 -8.87 19.97 -10.31
CA TYR A 118 -8.83 21.22 -11.06
C TYR A 118 -7.86 22.19 -10.39
N LEU A 119 -6.96 22.78 -11.19
CA LEU A 119 -6.08 23.87 -10.77
C LEU A 119 -6.24 25.02 -11.76
N ASN A 120 -6.71 26.18 -11.29
CA ASN A 120 -6.99 27.36 -12.12
C ASN A 120 -7.86 27.00 -13.36
N ASP A 121 -8.97 26.30 -13.12
CA ASP A 121 -9.91 25.79 -14.14
C ASP A 121 -9.35 24.77 -15.16
N ASN A 122 -8.09 24.35 -15.00
CA ASN A 122 -7.50 23.29 -15.82
C ASN A 122 -7.58 21.93 -15.11
N LEU A 123 -8.01 20.91 -15.84
CA LEU A 123 -7.99 19.52 -15.37
C LEU A 123 -6.55 19.01 -15.33
N GLU A 124 -6.08 18.69 -14.14
CA GLU A 124 -4.78 18.07 -13.90
C GLU A 124 -4.97 16.60 -13.56
N ILE A 125 -4.10 15.74 -14.10
CA ILE A 125 -4.08 14.31 -13.80
C ILE A 125 -2.70 13.97 -13.25
N ARG A 126 -2.66 13.39 -12.05
CA ARG A 126 -1.42 12.93 -11.41
C ARG A 126 -1.51 11.47 -11.05
N ILE A 127 -0.35 10.81 -11.00
CA ILE A 127 -0.25 9.47 -10.43
C ILE A 127 -0.45 9.60 -8.92
N CYS A 128 -1.32 8.78 -8.35
CA CYS A 128 -1.43 8.58 -6.92
C CYS A 128 -0.91 7.19 -6.54
N ASN A 129 -0.61 6.99 -5.27
CA ASN A 129 0.00 5.77 -4.77
C ASN A 129 -0.98 4.87 -4.00
N ALA A 130 -2.28 5.19 -4.02
CA ALA A 130 -3.32 4.44 -3.30
C ALA A 130 -3.61 3.05 -3.90
N VAL A 131 -3.33 2.84 -5.19
CA VAL A 131 -3.39 1.52 -5.85
C VAL A 131 -2.20 1.38 -6.78
N LEU A 132 -1.35 0.41 -6.49
CA LEU A 132 -0.11 0.18 -7.25
C LEU A 132 0.07 -1.29 -7.58
N LYS A 133 0.64 -1.59 -8.74
CA LYS A 133 1.17 -2.90 -9.10
C LYS A 133 2.59 -2.78 -9.58
N MET A 134 3.46 -3.64 -9.08
CA MET A 134 4.86 -3.64 -9.47
C MET A 134 5.47 -5.05 -9.36
N PRO A 135 6.39 -5.45 -10.27
CA PRO A 135 7.14 -6.69 -10.07
C PRO A 135 8.16 -6.52 -8.92
N LYS A 136 8.45 -7.61 -8.21
CA LYS A 136 9.56 -7.65 -7.26
C LYS A 136 10.87 -7.22 -7.93
N LYS A 137 11.74 -6.54 -7.18
CA LYS A 137 13.04 -6.01 -7.63
C LYS A 137 12.94 -5.11 -8.88
N SER A 138 11.83 -4.40 -9.04
CA SER A 138 11.65 -3.47 -10.17
C SER A 138 12.67 -2.33 -10.17
N VAL A 139 12.94 -1.80 -11.36
CA VAL A 139 13.81 -0.62 -11.53
C VAL A 139 13.17 0.61 -10.89
N VAL A 140 11.85 0.78 -11.05
CA VAL A 140 11.10 1.91 -10.46
C VAL A 140 11.17 1.86 -8.94
N GLY A 141 10.87 0.72 -8.32
CA GLY A 141 10.92 0.54 -6.88
C GLY A 141 12.31 0.81 -6.31
N LYS A 142 13.37 0.30 -6.98
CA LYS A 142 14.75 0.57 -6.58
C LYS A 142 15.07 2.07 -6.57
N ARG A 143 14.68 2.80 -7.62
CA ARG A 143 14.96 4.25 -7.73
C ARG A 143 14.18 5.06 -6.70
N VAL A 144 12.92 4.73 -6.46
CA VAL A 144 12.11 5.41 -5.44
C VAL A 144 12.68 5.16 -4.05
N LEU A 145 13.08 3.91 -3.73
CA LEU A 145 13.71 3.60 -2.44
C LEU A 145 15.04 4.34 -2.24
N LEU A 146 15.88 4.44 -3.28
CA LEU A 146 17.12 5.23 -3.19
C LEU A 146 16.82 6.70 -2.85
N ARG A 147 15.80 7.29 -3.48
CA ARG A 147 15.39 8.67 -3.19
C ARG A 147 14.83 8.84 -1.79
N ILE A 148 14.06 7.86 -1.30
CA ILE A 148 13.58 7.81 0.08
C ILE A 148 14.76 7.75 1.06
N ASP A 149 15.73 6.86 0.81
CA ASP A 149 16.90 6.67 1.67
C ASP A 149 17.77 7.94 1.74
N GLU A 150 17.96 8.66 0.63
CA GLU A 150 18.62 9.96 0.61
C GLU A 150 17.88 10.98 1.48
N LYS A 151 16.56 11.10 1.28
CA LYS A 151 15.74 12.09 1.98
C LYS A 151 15.67 11.83 3.49
N LEU A 152 15.59 10.56 3.90
CA LEU A 152 15.62 10.14 5.30
C LEU A 152 16.97 10.42 5.99
N LYS A 153 18.08 10.51 5.24
CA LYS A 153 19.39 10.89 5.79
C LYS A 153 19.57 12.39 5.94
N GLU A 154 18.95 13.16 5.04
CA GLU A 154 19.12 14.61 4.95
C GLU A 154 18.08 15.39 5.76
N THR A 155 16.96 14.76 6.13
CA THR A 155 15.78 15.45 6.67
C THR A 155 15.30 14.77 7.95
N ASP A 156 14.93 15.57 8.96
CA ASP A 156 14.19 15.06 10.12
C ASP A 156 12.86 14.45 9.67
N VAL A 157 12.59 13.22 10.07
CA VAL A 157 11.37 12.47 9.71
C VAL A 157 10.08 13.22 10.01
N THR A 158 10.08 14.07 11.04
CA THR A 158 8.92 14.90 11.40
C THR A 158 8.66 16.03 10.41
N SER A 159 9.61 16.36 9.55
CA SER A 159 9.53 17.42 8.53
C SER A 159 9.37 16.91 7.10
N ILE A 160 9.47 15.59 6.90
CA ILE A 160 9.38 14.98 5.57
C ILE A 160 7.99 15.20 4.96
N ARG A 161 8.00 15.58 3.68
CA ARG A 161 6.86 15.53 2.76
C ARG A 161 7.36 14.88 1.49
N TRP A 162 6.72 13.85 0.97
CA TRP A 162 7.17 13.21 -0.27
C TRP A 162 7.04 14.14 -1.47
#